data_AF-A0A5C5FS31-F1
#
_entry.id   AF-A0A5C5FS31-F1
#
_cell.length_a   1.000
_cell.length_b   1.000
_cell.length_c   1.000
_cell.angle_alpha   90.00
_cell.angle_beta   90.00
_cell.angle_gamma   90.00
#
_symmetry.space_group_name_H-M   'P 1'
#
loop_
_entity.id
_entity.type
_entity.pdbx_description
1 polymer ?
#
loop_
_entity_poly.entity_id
_entity_poly.type
_entity_poly.pdbx_seq_one_letter_code
_entity_poly.pdbx_strand_id
1 'polypeptide(L)'
;MPAHASTSAAAALQATEANSSTDVEIPPLAFDTEDELHAVLERWRGDLLRRVEERCGGTGKDKGKGKAGTGKMSAQDRQRVEELVMKQFYRKVEAIVSSNCTIAGLPVAEYERKKKRGELGKTQPFNDELHQRVLKYQNDLFDAREINARERVDAPARTAEYVQSVIDLDKEYIAKLEGARAEVPEELSLPKPRSRKSLGGAAAVPDAPTPAQAQQYFEDGTRALDQLLEEVPRLATAAEEARKVALDAAALE
;
A
#
# COMPACT_ATOMS: atom_id res chain seq x y z
N MET A 1 -16.30 -7.86 -23.81
CA MET A 1 -16.34 -7.75 -22.33
C MET A 1 -16.24 -9.14 -21.75
N PRO A 2 -15.17 -9.45 -21.02
CA PRO A 2 -15.37 -10.10 -19.73
C PRO A 2 -14.62 -9.37 -18.60
N ALA A 3 -15.23 -9.45 -17.42
CA ALA A 3 -14.82 -8.84 -16.18
C ALA A 3 -13.57 -9.51 -15.58
N HIS A 4 -12.64 -8.70 -15.08
CA HIS A 4 -11.58 -9.15 -14.18
C HIS A 4 -12.10 -9.14 -12.75
N ALA A 5 -12.26 -10.34 -12.17
CA ALA A 5 -12.45 -10.52 -10.75
C ALA A 5 -11.09 -10.83 -10.08
N SER A 6 -10.66 -9.89 -9.24
CA SER A 6 -9.96 -10.05 -7.97
C SER A 6 -9.22 -11.38 -7.70
N THR A 7 -7.89 -11.33 -7.71
CA THR A 7 -7.05 -12.35 -7.03
C THR A 7 -5.78 -11.70 -6.47
N SER A 8 -5.93 -10.68 -5.63
CA SER A 8 -4.81 -10.05 -4.91
C SER A 8 -4.86 -10.40 -3.43
N ALA A 9 -4.38 -11.60 -3.07
CA ALA A 9 -4.04 -11.93 -1.68
C ALA A 9 -3.10 -13.14 -1.56
N ALA A 10 -3.15 -14.10 -2.50
CA ALA A 10 -2.36 -15.33 -2.38
C ALA A 10 -0.93 -15.23 -2.96
N ALA A 11 -0.63 -14.22 -3.78
CA ALA A 11 0.71 -14.02 -4.35
C ALA A 11 1.70 -13.30 -3.41
N ALA A 12 1.23 -12.77 -2.28
CA ALA A 12 2.05 -12.00 -1.34
C ALA A 12 2.72 -12.85 -0.23
N LEU A 13 2.44 -14.16 -0.17
CA LEU A 13 2.88 -15.03 0.94
C LEU A 13 3.68 -16.27 0.51
N GLN A 14 4.04 -16.41 -0.77
CA GLN A 14 4.89 -17.51 -1.26
C GLN A 14 6.28 -17.09 -1.74
N ALA A 15 6.69 -15.84 -1.51
CA ALA A 15 8.06 -15.38 -1.76
C ALA A 15 8.95 -15.37 -0.50
N THR A 16 8.48 -15.94 0.61
CA THR A 16 9.20 -15.96 1.90
C THR A 16 9.96 -17.26 2.19
N GLU A 17 10.00 -18.20 1.24
CA GLU A 17 10.73 -19.47 1.42
C GLU A 17 11.56 -19.84 0.18
N ALA A 18 12.45 -18.95 -0.24
CA ALA A 18 13.60 -19.33 -1.05
C ALA A 18 14.73 -18.30 -0.86
N ASN A 19 15.88 -18.78 -0.40
CA ASN A 19 17.17 -18.07 -0.26
C ASN A 19 17.43 -17.40 1.09
N SER A 20 17.63 -18.26 2.09
CA SER A 20 18.52 -18.04 3.21
C SER A 20 19.99 -17.94 2.77
N SER A 21 20.36 -16.86 2.09
CA SER A 21 21.76 -16.45 1.97
C SER A 21 21.84 -14.96 2.23
N THR A 22 22.59 -14.61 3.26
CA THR A 22 22.92 -13.25 3.69
C THR A 22 23.39 -12.35 2.54
N ASP A 23 22.47 -11.66 1.88
CA ASP A 23 22.74 -10.38 1.21
C ASP A 23 22.31 -9.28 2.17
N VAL A 24 23.24 -8.92 3.06
CA VAL A 24 23.20 -7.61 3.66
C VAL A 24 23.48 -6.66 2.50
N GLU A 25 22.44 -6.07 1.91
CA GLU A 25 22.58 -4.89 1.06
C GLU A 25 23.21 -3.80 1.93
N ILE A 26 24.55 -3.78 1.98
CA ILE A 26 25.31 -2.69 2.56
C ILE A 26 24.93 -1.47 1.72
N PRO A 27 24.33 -0.42 2.31
CA PRO A 27 23.99 0.79 1.58
C PRO A 27 25.25 1.26 0.84
N PRO A 28 25.15 1.59 -0.46
CA PRO A 28 26.31 2.05 -1.21
C PRO A 28 26.91 3.25 -0.46
N LEU A 29 28.22 3.23 -0.28
CA LEU A 29 28.94 4.31 0.41
C LEU A 29 28.63 5.63 -0.32
N ALA A 30 27.83 6.48 0.31
CA ALA A 30 27.41 7.75 -0.27
C ALA A 30 28.32 8.86 0.23
N PHE A 31 28.95 9.56 -0.71
CA PHE A 31 29.75 10.75 -0.46
C PHE A 31 29.04 11.95 -1.08
N ASP A 32 29.07 13.08 -0.40
CA ASP A 32 28.47 14.30 -0.92
C ASP A 32 29.41 14.97 -1.93
N THR A 33 30.73 14.82 -1.74
CA THR A 33 31.77 15.41 -2.60
C THR A 33 32.91 14.45 -2.93
N GLU A 34 33.65 14.73 -4.01
CA GLU A 34 34.90 14.01 -4.34
C GLU A 34 35.96 14.18 -3.26
N ASP A 35 36.02 15.36 -2.64
CA ASP A 35 37.02 15.67 -1.61
C ASP A 35 36.84 14.79 -0.38
N GLU A 36 35.60 14.43 -0.02
CA GLU A 36 35.32 13.49 1.06
C GLU A 36 35.81 12.08 0.73
N LEU A 37 35.56 11.60 -0.50
CA LEU A 37 36.06 10.31 -0.95
C LEU A 37 37.60 10.28 -0.93
N HIS A 38 38.24 11.34 -1.43
CA HIS A 38 39.70 11.46 -1.40
C HIS A 38 40.24 11.53 0.04
N ALA A 39 39.58 12.26 0.95
CA ALA A 39 39.98 12.33 2.35
C ALA A 39 39.93 10.96 3.04
N VAL A 40 38.91 10.15 2.74
CA VAL A 40 38.80 8.78 3.28
C VAL A 40 39.91 7.88 2.73
N LEU A 41 40.18 7.94 1.42
CA LEU A 41 41.26 7.18 0.81
C LEU A 41 42.64 7.58 1.35
N GLU A 42 42.90 8.88 1.54
CA GLU A 42 44.14 9.37 2.12
C GLU A 42 44.29 8.97 3.59
N ARG A 43 43.21 8.98 4.37
CA ARG A 43 43.23 8.48 5.74
C ARG A 43 43.58 7.00 5.79
N TRP A 44 42.96 6.18 4.94
CA TRP A 44 43.26 4.75 4.87
C TRP A 44 44.67 4.47 4.39
N ARG A 45 45.17 5.27 3.45
CA ARG A 45 46.57 5.25 3.03
C ARG A 45 47.51 5.54 4.20
N GLY A 46 47.25 6.60 4.97
CA GLY A 46 48.04 6.95 6.16
C GLY A 46 48.03 5.84 7.20
N ASP A 47 46.86 5.24 7.45
CA ASP A 47 46.71 4.11 8.36
C ASP A 47 47.47 2.87 7.88
N LEU A 48 47.46 2.60 6.58
CA LEU A 48 48.18 1.48 5.98
C LEU A 48 49.70 1.68 6.03
N LEU A 49 50.18 2.89 5.70
CA LEU A 49 51.60 3.25 5.81
C LEU A 49 52.09 3.11 7.25
N ARG A 50 51.32 3.62 8.22
CA ARG A 50 51.63 3.48 9.65
C ARG A 50 51.70 2.01 10.09
N ARG A 51 50.79 1.16 9.63
CA ARG A 51 50.84 -0.30 9.93
C ARG A 51 52.03 -1.00 9.26
N VAL A 52 52.42 -0.57 8.06
CA VAL A 52 53.63 -1.06 7.39
C VAL A 52 54.87 -0.62 8.17
N GLU A 53 54.92 0.62 8.63
CA GLU A 53 55.99 1.13 9.49
C GLU A 53 56.06 0.38 10.82
N GLU A 54 54.93 0.12 11.49
CA GLU A 54 54.88 -0.67 12.74
C GLU A 54 55.34 -2.13 12.56
N ARG A 55 55.02 -2.76 11.41
CA ARG A 55 55.43 -4.15 11.11
C ARG A 55 56.88 -4.26 10.62
N CYS A 56 57.35 -3.30 9.83
CA CYS A 56 58.67 -3.32 9.20
C CYS A 56 59.72 -2.58 10.03
N GLY A 57 59.29 -1.61 10.84
CA GLY A 57 60.06 -0.84 11.80
C GLY A 57 59.74 -1.29 13.21
N GLY A 58 60.48 -2.29 13.70
CA GLY A 58 60.35 -2.75 15.08
C GLY A 58 60.59 -1.62 16.10
N THR A 59 59.52 -0.99 16.56
CA THR A 59 59.46 -0.12 17.73
C THR A 59 58.56 -0.71 18.81
N GLY A 60 58.67 -2.03 19.00
CA GLY A 60 58.30 -2.67 20.26
C GLY A 60 59.42 -2.43 21.26
N LYS A 61 59.19 -1.55 22.23
CA LYS A 61 60.08 -1.36 23.40
C LYS A 61 59.89 -2.54 24.36
N ASP A 62 60.09 -3.76 23.88
CA ASP A 62 59.92 -4.96 24.70
C ASP A 62 61.27 -5.41 25.24
N LYS A 63 61.44 -5.19 26.55
CA LYS A 63 62.51 -5.80 27.37
C LYS A 63 62.18 -7.29 27.56
N GLY A 64 62.32 -8.09 26.50
CA GLY A 64 62.08 -9.54 26.54
C GLY A 64 63.29 -10.30 26.04
N LYS A 65 64.04 -10.92 26.95
CA LYS A 65 65.24 -11.71 26.67
C LYS A 65 64.83 -13.06 26.05
N GLY A 66 64.85 -13.19 24.72
CA GLY A 66 64.61 -14.48 24.07
C GLY A 66 64.74 -14.47 22.54
N LYS A 67 65.78 -15.15 22.03
CA LYS A 67 66.01 -15.67 20.67
C LYS A 67 65.76 -14.74 19.45
N ALA A 68 66.87 -14.46 18.75
CA ALA A 68 66.93 -13.98 17.37
C ALA A 68 65.96 -14.72 16.42
N GLY A 69 65.40 -14.12 15.37
CA GLY A 69 65.44 -12.75 14.91
C GLY A 69 64.47 -12.63 13.74
N THR A 70 63.47 -11.77 13.86
CA THR A 70 62.75 -11.25 12.69
C THR A 70 63.60 -10.08 12.18
N GLY A 71 64.35 -10.34 11.11
CA GLY A 71 65.33 -9.41 10.56
C GLY A 71 64.72 -8.03 10.33
N LYS A 72 65.37 -7.00 10.87
CA LYS A 72 65.10 -5.61 10.50
C LYS A 72 65.29 -5.51 8.99
N MET A 73 64.20 -5.32 8.24
CA MET A 73 64.28 -5.02 6.81
C MET A 73 65.15 -3.77 6.61
N SER A 74 66.02 -3.81 5.60
CA SER A 74 66.81 -2.66 5.18
C SER A 74 65.88 -1.52 4.76
N ALA A 75 66.32 -0.27 4.82
CA ALA A 75 65.52 0.88 4.39
C ALA A 75 65.02 0.72 2.93
N GLN A 76 65.83 0.09 2.08
CA GLN A 76 65.48 -0.19 0.69
C GLN A 76 64.41 -1.27 0.55
N ASP A 77 64.44 -2.30 1.39
CA ASP A 77 63.40 -3.34 1.40
C ASP A 77 62.07 -2.80 1.95
N ARG A 78 62.12 -1.92 2.95
CA ARG A 78 60.94 -1.22 3.47
C ARG A 78 60.28 -0.37 2.41
N GLN A 79 61.07 0.44 1.70
CA GLN A 79 60.56 1.29 0.62
C GLN A 79 59.92 0.45 -0.50
N ARG A 80 60.48 -0.70 -0.85
CA ARG A 80 59.89 -1.64 -1.82
C ARG A 80 58.57 -2.24 -1.33
N VAL A 81 58.48 -2.58 -0.04
CA VAL A 81 57.24 -3.09 0.56
C VAL A 81 56.18 -2.00 0.59
N GLU A 82 56.51 -0.78 0.99
CA GLU A 82 55.60 0.37 0.97
C GLU A 82 55.09 0.62 -0.45
N GLU A 83 55.98 0.68 -1.44
CA GLU A 83 55.60 0.88 -2.84
C GLU A 83 54.67 -0.23 -3.35
N LEU A 84 54.96 -1.49 -3.03
CA LEU A 84 54.15 -2.63 -3.45
C LEU A 84 52.79 -2.64 -2.76
N VAL A 85 52.73 -2.31 -1.47
CA VAL A 85 51.48 -2.22 -0.70
C VAL A 85 50.62 -1.07 -1.21
N MET A 86 51.21 0.10 -1.47
CA MET A 86 50.49 1.24 -2.04
C MET A 86 49.96 0.92 -3.43
N LYS A 87 50.77 0.28 -4.28
CA LYS A 87 50.33 -0.14 -5.63
C LYS A 87 49.16 -1.12 -5.58
N GLN A 88 49.15 -2.05 -4.62
CA GLN A 88 48.04 -2.98 -4.42
C GLN A 88 46.82 -2.29 -3.81
N PHE A 89 47.03 -1.34 -2.90
CA PHE A 89 45.98 -0.54 -2.27
C PHE A 89 45.20 0.23 -3.33
N TYR A 90 45.86 1.08 -4.12
CA TYR A 90 45.18 1.82 -5.19
C TYR A 90 44.59 0.87 -6.25
N ARG A 91 45.33 -0.15 -6.70
CA ARG A 91 44.78 -1.05 -7.74
C ARG A 91 43.52 -1.82 -7.31
N LYS A 92 43.42 -2.24 -6.05
CA LYS A 92 42.32 -3.09 -5.59
C LYS A 92 41.27 -2.32 -4.80
N VAL A 93 41.69 -1.51 -3.84
CA VAL A 93 40.77 -0.79 -2.94
C VAL A 93 40.08 0.33 -3.69
N GLU A 94 40.80 1.11 -4.50
CA GLU A 94 40.20 2.18 -5.30
C GLU A 94 39.16 1.62 -6.29
N ALA A 95 39.46 0.49 -6.92
CA ALA A 95 38.55 -0.17 -7.84
C ALA A 95 37.27 -0.67 -7.14
N ILE A 96 37.40 -1.28 -5.95
CA ILE A 96 36.27 -1.77 -5.15
C ILE A 96 35.45 -0.61 -4.60
N VAL A 97 36.10 0.46 -4.12
CA VAL A 97 35.41 1.63 -3.58
C VAL A 97 34.65 2.32 -4.71
N SER A 98 35.29 2.59 -5.84
CA SER A 98 34.67 3.27 -6.99
C SER A 98 33.51 2.48 -7.61
N SER A 99 33.48 1.15 -7.48
CA SER A 99 32.36 0.33 -7.97
C SER A 99 31.17 0.29 -7.01
N ASN A 100 31.37 0.58 -5.72
CA ASN A 100 30.35 0.43 -4.68
C ASN A 100 29.98 1.74 -3.97
N CYS A 101 30.59 2.87 -4.35
CA CYS A 101 30.27 4.18 -3.80
C CYS A 101 29.53 5.07 -4.81
N THR A 102 28.81 6.04 -4.26
CA THR A 102 28.15 7.10 -5.02
C THR A 102 28.69 8.45 -4.57
N ILE A 103 28.80 9.40 -5.49
CA ILE A 103 29.15 10.79 -5.20
C ILE A 103 27.95 11.64 -5.64
N ALA A 104 27.42 12.46 -4.74
CA ALA A 104 26.20 13.24 -4.95
C ALA A 104 25.01 12.37 -5.45
N GLY A 105 24.89 11.15 -4.94
CA GLY A 105 23.84 10.18 -5.30
C GLY A 105 24.01 9.50 -6.68
N LEU A 106 25.14 9.70 -7.36
CA LEU A 106 25.45 9.06 -8.65
C LEU A 106 26.59 8.06 -8.51
N PRO A 107 26.58 6.93 -9.23
CA PRO A 107 27.74 6.04 -9.32
C PRO A 107 28.99 6.82 -9.78
N VAL A 108 30.17 6.55 -9.21
CA VAL A 108 31.43 7.28 -9.53
C VAL A 108 31.69 7.37 -11.03
N ALA A 109 31.45 6.28 -11.77
CA ALA A 109 31.64 6.25 -13.22
C ALA A 109 30.71 7.24 -13.96
N GLU A 110 29.48 7.42 -13.48
CA GLU A 110 28.53 8.38 -14.05
C GLU A 110 28.85 9.80 -13.61
N TYR A 111 29.26 9.98 -12.36
CA TYR A 111 29.73 11.24 -11.82
C TYR A 111 30.92 11.76 -12.64
N GLU A 112 31.97 10.96 -12.88
CA GLU A 112 33.11 11.36 -13.70
C GLU A 112 32.73 11.69 -15.16
N ARG A 113 31.80 10.94 -15.74
CA ARG A 113 31.29 11.23 -17.09
C ARG A 113 30.58 12.57 -17.13
N LYS A 114 29.72 12.86 -16.15
CA LYS A 114 29.04 14.16 -16.01
C LYS A 114 30.03 15.29 -15.73
N LYS A 115 31.09 15.02 -14.96
CA LYS A 115 32.19 15.96 -14.68
C LYS A 115 32.92 16.34 -15.95
N LYS A 116 33.35 15.34 -16.73
CA LYS A 116 34.04 15.51 -18.03
C LYS A 116 33.16 16.25 -19.05
N ARG A 117 31.85 16.14 -18.95
CA ARG A 117 30.86 16.85 -19.79
C ARG A 117 30.52 18.25 -19.27
N GLY A 118 30.99 18.66 -18.09
CA GLY A 118 30.61 19.94 -17.48
C GLY A 118 29.13 20.01 -17.06
N GLU A 119 28.49 18.86 -16.85
CA GLU A 119 27.09 18.75 -16.40
C GLU A 119 26.99 18.71 -14.87
N LEU A 120 28.13 18.56 -14.19
CA LEU A 120 28.23 18.53 -12.74
C LEU A 120 28.14 19.97 -12.22
N GLY A 121 26.95 20.35 -11.77
CA GLY A 121 26.55 21.74 -11.52
C GLY A 121 25.25 22.12 -12.22
N LYS A 122 24.78 21.29 -13.17
CA LYS A 122 23.39 21.31 -13.65
C LYS A 122 22.57 20.38 -12.76
N THR A 123 22.53 20.65 -11.45
CA THR A 123 21.36 20.19 -10.69
C THR A 123 20.15 20.80 -11.39
N GLN A 124 19.09 19.99 -11.55
CA GLN A 124 17.84 20.55 -12.03
C GLN A 124 17.52 21.71 -11.08
N PRO A 125 17.38 22.95 -11.57
CA PRO A 125 17.14 24.08 -10.70
C PRO A 125 15.91 23.75 -9.86
N PHE A 126 15.92 24.18 -8.59
CA PHE A 126 14.76 24.02 -7.72
C PHE A 126 13.53 24.53 -8.47
N ASN A 127 12.61 23.61 -8.74
CA ASN A 127 11.46 23.91 -9.56
C ASN A 127 10.37 24.43 -8.63
N ASP A 128 10.27 25.75 -8.53
CA ASP A 128 9.28 26.43 -7.69
C ASP A 128 7.86 25.97 -8.00
N GLU A 129 7.53 25.69 -9.27
CA GLU A 129 6.21 25.19 -9.65
C GLU A 129 5.96 23.78 -9.10
N LEU A 130 6.96 22.90 -9.18
CA LEU A 130 6.85 21.55 -8.63
C LEU A 130 6.74 21.61 -7.10
N HIS A 131 7.51 22.48 -6.45
CA HIS A 131 7.44 22.68 -5.01
C HIS A 131 6.07 23.20 -4.55
N GLN A 132 5.53 24.21 -5.25
CA GLN A 132 4.18 24.72 -4.97
C GLN A 132 3.11 23.64 -5.18
N ARG A 133 3.25 22.80 -6.20
CA ARG A 133 2.35 21.64 -6.38
C ARG A 133 2.47 20.63 -5.25
N VAL A 134 3.68 20.32 -4.80
CA VAL A 134 3.89 19.40 -3.67
C VAL A 134 3.26 19.95 -2.40
N LEU A 135 3.45 21.23 -2.09
CA LEU A 135 2.81 21.87 -0.94
C LEU A 135 1.28 21.84 -1.04
N LYS A 136 0.73 22.14 -2.22
CA LYS A 136 -0.70 22.05 -2.46
C LYS A 136 -1.21 20.63 -2.24
N TYR A 137 -0.57 19.63 -2.83
CA TYR A 137 -0.96 18.22 -2.65
C TYR A 137 -0.88 17.77 -1.19
N GLN A 138 0.13 18.23 -0.45
CA GLN A 138 0.23 17.92 0.98
C GLN A 138 -0.94 18.52 1.76
N ASN A 139 -1.27 19.79 1.51
CA ASN A 139 -2.40 20.45 2.16
C ASN A 139 -3.73 19.78 1.79
N ASP A 140 -3.98 19.54 0.50
CA ASP A 140 -5.18 18.85 0.02
C ASP A 140 -5.31 17.45 0.65
N LEU A 141 -4.19 16.75 0.88
CA LEU A 141 -4.16 15.44 1.53
C LEU A 141 -4.46 15.53 3.03
N PHE A 142 -4.00 16.58 3.72
CA PHE A 142 -4.36 16.83 5.12
C PHE A 142 -5.85 17.14 5.25
N ASP A 143 -6.38 18.02 4.41
CA ASP A 143 -7.80 18.39 4.40
C ASP A 143 -8.68 17.17 4.11
N ALA A 144 -8.33 16.37 3.10
CA ALA A 144 -9.07 15.15 2.76
C ALA A 144 -9.04 14.12 3.90
N ARG A 145 -7.92 13.99 4.62
CA ARG A 145 -7.81 13.10 5.79
C ARG A 145 -8.68 13.58 6.94
N GLU A 146 -8.72 14.88 7.19
CA GLU A 146 -9.55 15.47 8.23
C GLU A 146 -11.04 15.32 7.92
N ILE A 147 -11.45 15.58 6.68
CA ILE A 147 -12.82 15.36 6.20
C ILE A 147 -13.19 13.89 6.35
N ASN A 148 -12.35 12.96 5.89
CA ASN A 148 -12.63 11.53 5.99
C ASN A 148 -12.74 11.08 7.47
N ALA A 149 -11.90 11.61 8.36
CA ALA A 149 -11.97 11.31 9.78
C ALA A 149 -13.27 11.82 10.41
N ARG A 150 -13.71 13.04 10.06
CA ARG A 150 -15.02 13.57 10.48
C ARG A 150 -16.18 12.75 9.93
N GLU A 151 -16.16 12.45 8.64
CA GLU A 151 -17.24 11.70 7.99
C GLU A 151 -17.39 10.28 8.54
N ARG A 152 -16.29 9.61 8.92
CA ARG A 152 -16.37 8.29 9.59
C ARG A 152 -17.12 8.32 10.92
N VAL A 153 -17.19 9.48 11.57
CA VAL A 153 -17.90 9.66 12.84
C VAL A 153 -19.31 10.20 12.58
N ASP A 154 -19.42 11.25 11.78
CA ASP A 154 -20.68 11.97 11.60
C ASP A 154 -21.66 11.24 10.67
N ALA A 155 -21.17 10.55 9.63
CA ALA A 155 -22.06 9.88 8.68
C ALA A 155 -22.81 8.69 9.30
N PRO A 156 -22.17 7.80 10.08
CA PRO A 156 -22.91 6.76 10.81
C PRO A 156 -23.89 7.33 11.84
N ALA A 157 -23.52 8.40 12.55
CA ALA A 157 -24.39 9.03 13.54
C ALA A 157 -25.66 9.58 12.88
N ARG A 158 -25.54 10.39 11.82
CA ARG A 158 -26.69 10.92 11.06
C ARG A 158 -27.54 9.81 10.45
N THR A 159 -26.90 8.76 9.93
CA THR A 159 -27.62 7.62 9.35
C THR A 159 -28.40 6.86 10.43
N ALA A 160 -27.80 6.67 11.61
CA ALA A 160 -28.47 6.02 12.73
C ALA A 160 -29.67 6.84 13.22
N GLU A 161 -29.54 8.16 13.35
CA GLU A 161 -30.66 9.06 13.69
C GLU A 161 -31.80 8.96 12.67
N TYR A 162 -31.47 8.97 11.37
CA TYR A 162 -32.46 8.81 10.31
C TYR A 162 -33.18 7.46 10.40
N VAL A 163 -32.42 6.35 10.49
CA VAL A 163 -32.99 5.01 10.61
C VAL A 163 -33.86 4.88 11.86
N GLN A 164 -33.43 5.44 12.98
CA GLN A 164 -34.18 5.45 14.23
C GLN A 164 -35.53 6.16 14.06
N SER A 165 -35.54 7.31 13.38
CA SER A 165 -36.79 8.04 13.11
C SER A 165 -37.79 7.23 12.27
N VAL A 166 -37.31 6.47 11.28
CA VAL A 166 -38.15 5.59 10.46
C VAL A 166 -38.71 4.44 11.30
N ILE A 167 -37.86 3.81 12.12
CA ILE A 167 -38.30 2.73 13.01
C ILE A 167 -39.38 3.22 13.98
N ASP A 168 -39.25 4.43 14.51
CA ASP A 168 -40.22 4.97 15.45
C ASP A 168 -41.55 5.31 14.75
N LEU A 169 -41.52 5.82 13.52
CA LEU A 169 -42.72 5.97 12.68
C LEU A 169 -43.41 4.63 12.41
N ASP A 170 -42.64 3.58 12.09
CA ASP A 170 -43.19 2.24 11.86
C ASP A 170 -43.84 1.66 13.11
N LYS A 171 -43.22 1.85 14.30
CA LYS A 171 -43.82 1.46 15.58
C LYS A 171 -45.14 2.19 15.82
N GLU A 172 -45.20 3.48 15.56
CA GLU A 172 -46.45 4.25 15.69
C GLU A 172 -47.53 3.75 14.73
N TYR A 173 -47.15 3.40 13.51
CA TYR A 173 -48.08 2.84 12.52
C TYR A 173 -48.60 1.47 12.94
N ILE A 174 -47.71 0.59 13.42
CA ILE A 174 -48.10 -0.72 13.96
C ILE A 174 -49.05 -0.55 15.15
N ALA A 175 -48.75 0.36 16.09
CA ALA A 175 -49.63 0.62 17.22
C ALA A 175 -51.04 1.10 16.78
N LYS A 176 -51.12 1.91 15.73
CA LYS A 176 -52.41 2.32 15.13
C LYS A 176 -53.15 1.15 14.49
N LEU A 177 -52.44 0.24 13.80
CA LEU A 177 -53.03 -0.97 13.22
C LEU A 177 -53.50 -1.96 14.28
N GLU A 178 -52.76 -2.11 15.37
CA GLU A 178 -53.15 -2.93 16.52
C GLU A 178 -54.36 -2.34 17.24
N GLY A 179 -54.43 -1.02 17.41
CA GLY A 179 -55.62 -0.33 17.94
C GLY A 179 -56.84 -0.38 17.02
N ALA A 180 -56.62 -0.45 15.70
CA ALA A 180 -57.67 -0.62 14.69
C ALA A 180 -58.04 -2.09 14.44
N ARG A 181 -57.41 -3.04 15.14
CA ARG A 181 -57.68 -4.47 15.00
C ARG A 181 -59.06 -4.77 15.56
N ALA A 182 -60.04 -4.94 14.67
CA ALA A 182 -61.33 -5.50 15.03
C ALA A 182 -61.14 -6.94 15.54
N GLU A 183 -61.79 -7.27 16.66
CA GLU A 183 -61.88 -8.66 17.12
C GLU A 183 -62.61 -9.48 16.04
N VAL A 184 -61.85 -10.32 15.32
CA VAL A 184 -62.43 -11.29 14.40
C VAL A 184 -63.18 -12.31 15.25
N PRO A 185 -64.51 -12.48 15.05
CA PRO A 185 -65.29 -13.49 15.79
C PRO A 185 -64.61 -14.86 15.65
N GLU A 186 -64.51 -15.60 16.76
CA GLU A 186 -63.78 -16.88 16.83
C GLU A 186 -64.19 -17.89 15.74
N GLU A 187 -65.39 -17.74 15.16
CA GLU A 187 -65.95 -18.57 14.10
C GLU A 187 -65.22 -18.47 12.74
N LEU A 188 -64.43 -17.42 12.49
CA LEU A 188 -63.62 -17.23 11.27
C LEU A 188 -62.11 -17.33 11.52
N SER A 189 -61.71 -17.69 12.74
CA SER A 189 -60.30 -17.77 13.10
C SER A 189 -59.64 -19.00 12.47
N LEU A 190 -58.61 -18.77 11.65
CA LEU A 190 -57.74 -19.85 11.18
C LEU A 190 -57.09 -20.53 12.40
N PRO A 191 -56.97 -21.87 12.42
CA PRO A 191 -56.41 -22.59 13.55
C PRO A 191 -54.99 -22.06 13.84
N LYS A 192 -54.76 -21.64 15.09
CA LYS A 192 -53.48 -21.10 15.56
C LYS A 192 -52.33 -22.04 15.13
N PRO A 193 -51.25 -21.54 14.50
CA PRO A 193 -50.11 -22.37 14.15
C PRO A 193 -49.45 -22.87 15.43
N ARG A 194 -49.55 -24.18 15.69
CA ARG A 194 -48.86 -24.83 16.81
C ARG A 194 -47.35 -24.73 16.59
N SER A 195 -46.65 -24.22 17.59
CA SER A 195 -45.18 -24.20 17.66
C SER A 195 -44.61 -25.59 17.39
N ARG A 196 -43.76 -25.66 16.37
CA ARG A 196 -43.23 -26.89 15.77
C ARG A 196 -42.31 -27.62 16.75
N LYS A 197 -42.83 -28.65 17.43
CA LYS A 197 -41.99 -29.75 17.94
C LYS A 197 -41.71 -30.70 16.78
N SER A 198 -40.44 -30.88 16.49
CA SER A 198 -39.90 -31.94 15.65
C SER A 198 -40.49 -33.29 16.04
N LEU A 199 -41.07 -34.02 15.08
CA LEU A 199 -40.80 -35.44 14.80
C LEU A 199 -41.74 -35.96 13.70
N GLY A 200 -41.21 -36.88 12.90
CA GLY A 200 -41.86 -37.44 11.73
C GLY A 200 -43.21 -38.12 12.02
N GLY A 201 -44.09 -38.01 11.03
CA GLY A 201 -45.39 -38.65 11.01
C GLY A 201 -46.16 -38.15 9.80
N ALA A 202 -46.38 -39.04 8.82
CA ALA A 202 -47.20 -38.77 7.65
C ALA A 202 -48.63 -38.46 8.11
N ALA A 203 -49.03 -37.20 7.99
CA ALA A 203 -50.41 -36.75 8.07
C ALA A 203 -50.57 -35.55 7.13
N ALA A 204 -51.61 -35.62 6.31
CA ALA A 204 -51.86 -34.81 5.13
C ALA A 204 -51.66 -33.31 5.36
N VAL A 205 -50.72 -32.74 4.59
CA VAL A 205 -50.54 -31.30 4.39
C VAL A 205 -51.63 -30.87 3.40
N PRO A 206 -52.40 -29.79 3.66
CA PRO A 206 -53.30 -29.24 2.66
C PRO A 206 -52.46 -28.71 1.49
N ASP A 207 -52.77 -29.22 0.31
CA ASP A 207 -52.10 -29.09 -0.99
C ASP A 207 -50.92 -28.11 -1.07
N ALA A 208 -49.71 -28.67 -0.93
CA ALA A 208 -48.54 -28.05 -1.53
C ALA A 208 -48.76 -27.94 -3.05
N PRO A 209 -48.42 -26.81 -3.69
CA PRO A 209 -48.61 -26.65 -5.13
C PRO A 209 -47.91 -27.80 -5.85
N THR A 210 -48.65 -28.44 -6.76
CA THR A 210 -48.09 -29.53 -7.56
C THR A 210 -46.84 -29.04 -8.29
N PRO A 211 -45.84 -29.90 -8.56
CA PRO A 211 -44.60 -29.48 -9.22
C PRO A 211 -44.84 -28.76 -10.56
N ALA A 212 -45.94 -29.09 -11.25
CA ALA A 212 -46.39 -28.37 -12.45
C ALA A 212 -46.86 -26.93 -12.16
N GLN A 213 -47.61 -26.70 -11.08
CA GLN A 213 -48.03 -25.36 -10.65
C GLN A 213 -46.83 -24.53 -10.17
N ALA A 214 -45.86 -25.14 -9.50
CA ALA A 214 -44.63 -24.46 -9.09
C ALA A 214 -43.78 -24.01 -10.29
N GLN A 215 -43.73 -24.82 -11.37
CA GLN A 215 -43.09 -24.43 -12.63
C GLN A 215 -43.85 -23.30 -13.32
N GLN A 216 -45.19 -23.36 -13.33
CA GLN A 216 -46.01 -22.31 -13.91
C GLN A 216 -45.83 -20.97 -13.18
N TYR A 217 -45.78 -20.96 -11.84
CA TYR A 217 -45.49 -19.74 -11.08
C TYR A 217 -44.08 -19.19 -11.33
N PHE A 218 -43.11 -20.07 -11.58
CA PHE A 218 -41.76 -19.64 -11.94
C PHE A 218 -41.74 -18.99 -13.33
N GLU A 219 -42.44 -19.57 -14.31
CA GLU A 219 -42.56 -19.01 -15.66
C GLU A 219 -43.37 -17.70 -15.70
N ASP A 220 -44.42 -17.60 -14.90
CA ASP A 220 -45.21 -16.37 -14.78
C ASP A 220 -44.41 -15.28 -14.05
N GLY A 221 -43.62 -15.66 -13.05
CA GLY A 221 -42.71 -14.76 -12.34
C GLY A 221 -41.58 -14.23 -13.22
N THR A 222 -41.00 -15.06 -14.09
CA THR A 222 -39.98 -14.61 -15.05
C THR A 222 -40.58 -13.69 -16.11
N ARG A 223 -41.77 -13.99 -16.63
CA ARG A 223 -42.46 -13.08 -17.57
C ARG A 223 -42.79 -11.72 -16.95
N ALA A 224 -43.23 -11.69 -15.70
CA ALA A 224 -43.52 -10.44 -14.99
C ALA A 224 -42.24 -9.62 -14.75
N LEU A 225 -41.12 -10.27 -14.45
CA LEU A 225 -39.81 -9.63 -14.34
C LEU A 225 -39.34 -9.05 -15.68
N ASP A 226 -39.49 -9.79 -16.78
CA ASP A 226 -39.11 -9.32 -18.10
C ASP A 226 -39.95 -8.11 -18.54
N GLN A 227 -41.26 -8.12 -18.26
CA GLN A 227 -42.14 -6.97 -18.50
C GLN A 227 -41.71 -5.73 -17.69
N LEU A 228 -41.39 -5.91 -16.41
CA LEU A 228 -40.88 -4.82 -15.57
C LEU A 228 -39.55 -4.27 -16.11
N LEU A 229 -38.65 -5.13 -16.58
CA LEU A 229 -37.38 -4.70 -17.16
C LEU A 229 -37.55 -3.93 -18.48
N GLU A 230 -38.59 -4.23 -19.27
CA GLU A 230 -38.94 -3.44 -20.45
C GLU A 230 -39.60 -2.09 -20.11
N GLU A 231 -40.37 -2.02 -19.01
CA GLU A 231 -41.07 -0.82 -18.58
C GLU A 231 -40.20 0.16 -17.79
N VAL A 232 -39.19 -0.31 -17.06
CA VAL A 232 -38.27 0.53 -16.26
C VAL A 232 -37.59 1.63 -17.08
N PRO A 233 -37.04 1.38 -18.29
CA PRO A 233 -36.50 2.44 -19.13
C PRO A 233 -37.53 3.49 -19.52
N ARG A 234 -38.78 3.09 -19.80
CA ARG A 234 -39.87 4.02 -20.17
C ARG A 234 -40.30 4.88 -18.99
N LEU A 235 -40.38 4.30 -17.80
CA LEU A 235 -40.69 5.01 -16.56
C LEU A 235 -39.56 5.97 -16.18
N ALA A 236 -38.30 5.58 -16.40
CA ALA A 236 -37.14 6.45 -16.19
C ALA A 236 -37.14 7.65 -17.15
N THR A 237 -37.44 7.45 -18.44
CA THR A 237 -37.56 8.55 -19.41
C THR A 237 -38.73 9.48 -19.09
N ALA A 238 -39.88 8.94 -18.67
CA ALA A 238 -41.03 9.75 -18.27
C ALA A 238 -40.74 10.58 -17.01
N ALA A 239 -39.98 10.04 -16.06
CA ALA A 239 -39.56 10.75 -14.86
C ALA A 239 -38.55 11.88 -15.16
N GLU A 240 -37.61 11.66 -16.10
CA GLU A 240 -36.68 12.71 -16.55
C GLU A 240 -37.40 13.83 -17.32
N GLU A 241 -38.37 13.49 -18.17
CA GLU A 241 -39.19 14.47 -18.89
C GLU A 241 -40.06 15.29 -17.94
N ALA A 242 -40.71 14.65 -16.96
CA ALA A 242 -41.49 15.34 -15.93
C ALA A 242 -40.62 16.28 -15.08
N ARG A 243 -39.39 15.87 -14.75
CA ARG A 243 -38.42 16.71 -14.03
C ARG A 243 -37.99 17.91 -14.87
N LYS A 244 -37.80 17.74 -16.17
CA LYS A 244 -37.44 18.82 -17.09
C LYS A 244 -38.58 19.84 -17.22
N VAL A 245 -39.83 19.38 -17.36
CA VAL A 245 -41.02 20.24 -17.37
C VAL A 245 -41.17 21.02 -16.06
N ALA A 246 -40.92 20.39 -14.91
CA ALA A 246 -40.97 21.07 -13.62
C ALA A 246 -39.89 22.16 -13.48
N LEU A 247 -38.68 21.91 -14.00
CA LEU A 247 -37.60 22.90 -14.00
C LEU A 247 -37.87 24.07 -14.97
N ASP A 248 -38.43 23.77 -16.15
CA ASP A 248 -38.81 24.80 -17.12
C ASP A 248 -39.98 25.65 -16.62
N ALA A 249 -40.94 25.06 -15.89
CA ALA A 249 -42.04 25.78 -15.23
C ALA A 249 -41.53 26.69 -14.10
N ALA A 250 -40.56 26.22 -13.30
CA ALA A 250 -39.95 27.01 -12.22
C ALA A 250 -39.08 28.18 -12.73
N ALA A 251 -38.66 28.16 -14.01
CA ALA A 251 -37.88 29.24 -14.63
C ALA A 251 -38.76 30.35 -15.27
N LEU A 252 -40.07 30.15 -15.34
CA LEU A 252 -41.05 31.09 -15.89
C LEU A 252 -41.77 31.94 -14.81
N GLU A 253 -41.58 31.62 -13.53
CA GLU A 253 -41.98 32.45 -12.38
C GLU A 253 -40.87 33.43 -11.96
#